data_AF-A0A8H6F7K2-F1
#
_entry.id   AF-A0A8H6F7K2-F1
#
_cell.length_a   1.000
_cell.length_b   1.000
_cell.length_c   1.000
_cell.angle_alpha   90.00
_cell.angle_beta   90.00
_cell.angle_gamma   90.00
#
_symmetry.space_group_name_H-M   'P 1'
#
loop_
_entity.id
_entity.type
_entity.pdbx_description
1 polymer ?
#
loop_
_entity_poly.entity_id
_entity_poly.type
_entity_poly.pdbx_seq_one_letter_code
_entity_poly.pdbx_strand_id
1 'polypeptide(L)'
;MFLPREDSFPDIHFIAGRDWNDLNYGVFFVQVSEWSIKFLTQVATFPQSRPDVDTTEDIDIDAMWWVLDQPENQDHVAYQPRSWYNGYDLGDQGISEIYEGDMQVHLVGVDGEPRKEAAVHWWLSKIEKSPQKMHMPLAASGYPEKVQMFWEVLKTAKELLQQSHKRAYKLRLSSNEVKVAEEELQNFIRFAAFDIEGMINAMVTLQKAYDDTEIQIAEDHQTSMVAAIALSDAELTS
;
A
#
# COMPACT_ATOMS: atom_id res chain seq x y z
N MET A 1 8.29 7.80 13.89
CA MET A 1 8.09 8.54 12.63
C MET A 1 7.27 7.74 11.64
N PHE A 2 7.60 6.46 11.39
CA PHE A 2 6.95 5.60 10.40
C PHE A 2 5.49 5.28 10.71
N LEU A 3 5.11 5.29 11.99
CA LEU A 3 3.74 5.13 12.43
C LEU A 3 2.87 6.32 12.00
N PRO A 4 1.56 6.10 11.78
CA PRO A 4 0.65 7.21 11.51
C PRO A 4 0.64 8.19 12.69
N ARG A 5 0.35 9.47 12.39
CA ARG A 5 0.06 10.45 13.46
C ARG A 5 -1.20 10.01 14.20
N GLU A 6 -1.24 10.26 15.51
CA GLU A 6 -2.29 9.78 16.42
C GLU A 6 -3.71 9.96 15.83
N ASP A 7 -4.53 8.91 15.99
CA ASP A 7 -5.93 8.78 15.58
C ASP A 7 -6.26 8.91 14.07
N SER A 8 -5.26 9.08 13.18
CA SER A 8 -5.52 9.25 11.74
C SER A 8 -5.92 7.95 11.04
N PHE A 9 -5.53 6.80 11.59
CA PHE A 9 -5.77 5.46 11.04
C PHE A 9 -6.06 4.46 12.15
N PRO A 10 -7.23 4.53 12.80
CA PRO A 10 -7.56 3.69 13.96
C PRO A 10 -7.65 2.20 13.61
N ASP A 11 -7.91 1.88 12.34
CA ASP A 11 -8.07 0.51 11.87
C ASP A 11 -6.74 -0.13 11.46
N ILE A 12 -5.65 0.63 11.29
CA ILE A 12 -4.35 0.06 10.92
C ILE A 12 -3.65 -0.47 12.17
N HIS A 13 -3.49 -1.79 12.24
CA HIS A 13 -2.87 -2.50 13.35
C HIS A 13 -1.50 -3.10 12.98
N PHE A 14 -1.19 -3.22 11.69
CA PHE A 14 0.05 -3.80 11.20
C PHE A 14 0.65 -2.96 10.07
N ILE A 15 1.96 -2.71 10.15
CA ILE A 15 2.71 -2.01 9.11
C ILE A 15 3.94 -2.84 8.78
N ALA A 16 4.11 -3.18 7.51
CA ALA A 16 5.28 -3.93 7.05
C ALA A 16 5.81 -3.36 5.73
N GLY A 17 7.05 -3.70 5.42
CA GLY A 17 7.58 -3.47 4.08
C GLY A 17 6.94 -4.45 3.11
N ARG A 18 6.76 -4.03 1.86
CA ARG A 18 6.45 -4.95 0.76
C ARG A 18 7.22 -4.51 -0.49
N ASP A 19 7.60 -5.49 -1.32
CA ASP A 19 8.20 -5.24 -2.63
C ASP A 19 7.71 -6.25 -3.68
N TRP A 20 8.43 -6.36 -4.79
CA TRP A 20 8.18 -7.29 -5.89
C TRP A 20 8.28 -8.78 -5.53
N ASN A 21 8.85 -9.11 -4.37
CA ASN A 21 9.15 -10.46 -3.87
C ASN A 21 8.34 -10.73 -2.59
N ASP A 22 7.17 -10.11 -2.44
CA ASP A 22 6.20 -10.28 -1.35
C ASP A 22 6.51 -9.54 -0.03
N LEU A 23 5.97 -10.05 1.08
CA LEU A 23 6.02 -9.43 2.40
C LEU A 23 7.46 -9.34 2.90
N ASN A 24 7.87 -8.14 3.26
CA ASN A 24 9.12 -7.96 3.96
C ASN A 24 8.89 -7.99 5.47
N TYR A 25 9.24 -9.13 6.06
CA TYR A 25 8.95 -9.53 7.43
C TYR A 25 10.10 -9.27 8.41
N GLY A 26 11.30 -8.89 7.92
CA GLY A 26 12.46 -8.66 8.79
C GLY A 26 12.27 -7.49 9.78
N VAL A 27 11.47 -6.49 9.40
CA VAL A 27 11.03 -5.40 10.28
C VAL A 27 9.57 -5.07 9.98
N PHE A 28 8.74 -5.08 11.01
CA PHE A 28 7.35 -4.65 10.95
C PHE A 28 6.96 -3.96 12.27
N PHE A 29 5.86 -3.22 12.23
CA PHE A 29 5.25 -2.59 13.39
C PHE A 29 3.88 -3.22 13.62
N VAL A 30 3.58 -3.52 14.88
CA VAL A 30 2.30 -4.08 15.29
C VAL A 30 1.76 -3.29 16.47
N GLN A 31 0.52 -2.80 16.35
CA GLN A 31 -0.20 -2.20 17.46
C GLN A 31 -0.67 -3.30 18.40
N VAL A 32 -0.42 -3.16 19.70
CA VAL A 32 -0.97 -4.10 20.69
C VAL A 32 -2.48 -3.89 20.80
N SER A 33 -3.25 -4.82 20.24
CA SER A 33 -4.71 -4.80 20.21
C SER A 33 -5.29 -6.21 20.21
N GLU A 34 -6.62 -6.33 20.33
CA GLU A 34 -7.28 -7.63 20.16
C GLU A 34 -7.04 -8.22 18.76
N TRP A 35 -6.99 -7.36 17.73
CA TRP A 35 -6.68 -7.76 16.37
C TRP A 35 -5.28 -8.38 16.28
N SER A 36 -4.25 -7.75 16.87
CA SER A 36 -2.88 -8.27 16.78
C SER A 36 -2.71 -9.61 17.50
N ILE A 37 -3.42 -9.82 18.61
CA ILE A 37 -3.40 -11.10 19.32
C ILE A 37 -4.00 -12.21 18.45
N LYS A 38 -5.14 -11.93 17.79
CA LYS A 38 -5.77 -12.89 16.86
C LYS A 38 -4.85 -13.19 15.69
N PHE A 39 -4.30 -12.15 15.07
CA PHE A 39 -3.34 -12.27 13.97
C PHE A 39 -2.15 -13.18 14.34
N LEU A 40 -1.42 -12.84 15.41
CA LEU A 40 -0.25 -13.61 15.84
C LEU A 40 -0.59 -15.05 16.25
N THR A 41 -1.77 -15.27 16.83
CA THR A 41 -2.25 -16.62 17.17
C THR A 41 -2.52 -17.44 15.91
N GLN A 42 -3.16 -16.85 14.90
CA GLN A 42 -3.41 -17.53 13.62
C GLN A 42 -2.10 -17.89 12.93
N VAL A 43 -1.14 -16.97 12.88
CA VAL A 43 0.19 -17.22 12.32
C VAL A 43 0.90 -18.35 13.07
N ALA A 44 0.98 -18.29 14.40
CA ALA A 44 1.67 -19.29 15.21
C ALA A 44 1.04 -20.70 15.14
N THR A 45 -0.27 -20.77 14.89
CA THR A 45 -1.01 -22.04 14.76
C THR A 45 -1.19 -22.48 13.30
N PHE A 46 -0.68 -21.71 12.34
CA PHE A 46 -0.87 -21.93 10.91
C PHE A 46 -0.44 -23.32 10.45
N PRO A 47 0.77 -23.83 10.78
CA PRO A 47 1.21 -25.13 10.28
C PRO A 47 0.34 -26.30 10.77
N GLN A 48 -0.30 -26.14 11.93
CA GLN A 48 -1.17 -27.16 12.52
C GLN A 48 -2.62 -27.07 12.02
N SER A 49 -3.10 -25.84 11.79
CA SER A 49 -4.48 -25.58 11.39
C SER A 49 -4.68 -25.66 9.87
N ARG A 50 -3.61 -25.46 9.09
CA ARG A 50 -3.61 -25.46 7.62
C ARG A 50 -2.49 -26.37 7.06
N PRO A 51 -2.44 -27.66 7.44
CA PRO A 51 -1.42 -28.58 6.94
C PRO A 51 -1.55 -28.88 5.44
N ASP A 52 -2.64 -28.44 4.81
CA ASP A 52 -2.94 -28.53 3.38
C ASP A 52 -2.30 -27.43 2.54
N VAL A 53 -1.80 -26.35 3.17
CA VAL A 53 -1.13 -25.26 2.46
C VAL A 53 0.35 -25.62 2.31
N ASP A 54 0.83 -25.59 1.07
CA ASP A 54 2.25 -25.79 0.77
C ASP A 54 3.02 -24.55 1.21
N THR A 55 3.84 -24.70 2.26
CA THR A 55 4.72 -23.64 2.76
C THR A 55 6.14 -23.91 2.29
N THR A 56 6.88 -22.84 2.00
CA THR A 56 8.30 -22.83 1.68
C THR A 56 9.14 -23.15 2.93
N GLU A 57 10.47 -23.01 2.81
CA GLU A 57 11.40 -23.13 3.95
C GLU A 57 11.14 -22.05 5.02
N ASP A 58 10.53 -20.92 4.64
CA ASP A 58 10.24 -19.79 5.52
C ASP A 58 8.76 -19.76 5.95
N ILE A 59 8.35 -20.81 6.66
CA ILE A 59 6.97 -21.06 7.12
C ILE A 59 6.34 -19.84 7.81
N ASP A 60 7.12 -19.07 8.58
CA ASP A 60 6.63 -17.90 9.30
C ASP A 60 6.17 -16.79 8.34
N ILE A 61 6.88 -16.58 7.23
CA ILE A 61 6.52 -15.58 6.22
C ILE A 61 5.24 -16.01 5.52
N ASP A 62 5.19 -17.27 5.08
CA ASP A 62 4.05 -17.79 4.34
C ASP A 62 2.78 -17.76 5.18
N ALA A 63 2.90 -18.12 6.46
CA ALA A 63 1.81 -18.03 7.43
C ALA A 63 1.35 -16.57 7.62
N MET A 64 2.28 -15.63 7.82
CA MET A 64 1.95 -14.21 7.94
C MET A 64 1.25 -13.70 6.69
N TRP A 65 1.82 -13.97 5.51
CA TRP A 65 1.27 -13.54 4.23
C TRP A 65 -0.14 -14.07 4.02
N TRP A 66 -0.33 -15.38 4.23
CA TRP A 66 -1.63 -16.01 4.07
C TRP A 66 -2.69 -15.40 4.98
N VAL A 67 -2.34 -15.14 6.25
CA VAL A 67 -3.27 -14.54 7.21
C VAL A 67 -3.57 -13.08 6.86
N LEU A 68 -2.56 -12.28 6.50
CA LEU A 68 -2.75 -10.88 6.12
C LEU A 68 -3.58 -10.72 4.84
N ASP A 69 -3.51 -11.69 3.92
CA ASP A 69 -4.28 -11.69 2.68
C ASP A 69 -5.76 -12.07 2.87
N GLN A 70 -6.16 -12.54 4.06
CA GLN A 70 -7.57 -12.82 4.33
C GLN A 70 -8.40 -11.52 4.31
N PRO A 71 -9.61 -11.50 3.70
CA PRO A 71 -10.42 -10.29 3.55
C PRO A 71 -10.67 -9.51 4.85
N GLU A 72 -10.83 -10.22 5.98
CA GLU A 72 -11.01 -9.62 7.30
C GLU A 72 -9.78 -8.89 7.85
N ASN A 73 -8.59 -9.11 7.27
CA ASN A 73 -7.33 -8.53 7.72
C ASN A 73 -6.80 -7.44 6.78
N GLN A 74 -7.14 -7.47 5.49
CA GLN A 74 -6.59 -6.56 4.48
C GLN A 74 -6.73 -5.07 4.82
N ASP A 75 -7.84 -4.66 5.44
CA ASP A 75 -8.09 -3.26 5.77
C ASP A 75 -7.35 -2.79 7.04
N HIS A 76 -6.72 -3.72 7.79
CA HIS A 76 -5.97 -3.48 9.01
C HIS A 76 -4.45 -3.37 8.82
N VAL A 77 -4.01 -3.42 7.57
CA VAL A 77 -2.59 -3.48 7.19
C VAL A 77 -2.25 -2.29 6.31
N ALA A 78 -1.04 -1.74 6.48
CA ALA A 78 -0.47 -0.79 5.55
C ALA A 78 0.94 -1.22 5.14
N TYR A 79 1.22 -1.19 3.84
CA TYR A 79 2.54 -1.51 3.30
C TYR A 79 3.33 -0.24 2.99
N GLN A 80 4.50 -0.10 3.59
CA GLN A 80 5.42 1.02 3.37
C GLN A 80 6.59 0.61 2.48
N PRO A 81 7.29 1.58 1.87
CA PRO A 81 8.51 1.30 1.13
C PRO A 81 9.52 0.59 2.02
N ARG A 82 9.90 -0.63 1.64
CA ARG A 82 10.83 -1.46 2.42
C ARG A 82 12.16 -0.75 2.69
N SER A 83 12.67 0.01 1.73
CA SER A 83 13.94 0.76 1.85
C SER A 83 13.96 1.73 3.04
N TRP A 84 12.80 2.07 3.61
CA TRP A 84 12.76 2.96 4.76
C TRP A 84 13.36 2.36 6.03
N TYR A 85 13.29 1.04 6.22
CA TYR A 85 13.73 0.40 7.46
C TYR A 85 14.21 -1.03 7.27
N ASN A 86 14.29 -1.53 6.04
CA ASN A 86 14.84 -2.86 5.75
C ASN A 86 15.37 -2.96 4.30
N GLY A 87 16.10 -1.94 3.85
CA GLY A 87 16.61 -1.87 2.46
C GLY A 87 17.62 -2.98 2.14
N TYR A 88 17.65 -3.46 0.90
CA TYR A 88 18.51 -4.57 0.52
C TYR A 88 19.86 -4.05 0.05
N ASP A 89 20.91 -4.72 0.51
CA ASP A 89 22.24 -4.60 -0.05
C ASP A 89 22.64 -5.92 -0.71
N LEU A 90 22.38 -6.00 -2.01
CA LEU A 90 22.70 -7.18 -2.84
C LEU A 90 24.11 -7.00 -3.42
N GLY A 91 25.11 -6.77 -2.54
CA GLY A 91 26.46 -6.32 -2.88
C GLY A 91 27.17 -7.06 -4.04
N ASP A 92 26.83 -8.33 -4.29
CA ASP A 92 27.37 -9.12 -5.40
C ASP A 92 26.73 -8.81 -6.77
N GLN A 93 25.54 -8.22 -6.79
CA GLN A 93 24.79 -7.82 -7.99
C GLN A 93 24.92 -6.32 -8.28
N GLY A 94 25.62 -5.56 -7.43
CA GLY A 94 25.80 -4.11 -7.58
C GLY A 94 24.53 -3.29 -7.34
N ILE A 95 23.49 -3.88 -6.73
CA ILE A 95 22.24 -3.21 -6.39
C ILE A 95 22.26 -2.96 -4.88
N SER A 96 22.38 -1.68 -4.49
CA SER A 96 22.20 -1.22 -3.12
C SER A 96 21.04 -0.24 -3.10
N GLU A 97 20.01 -0.58 -2.34
CA GLU A 97 18.89 0.32 -2.06
C GLU A 97 19.16 1.21 -0.85
N ILE A 98 20.32 1.00 -0.20
CA ILE A 98 20.74 1.74 0.98
C ILE A 98 21.58 2.95 0.56
N TYR A 99 21.19 4.09 1.12
CA TYR A 99 21.83 5.39 0.96
C TYR A 99 22.30 5.94 2.31
N GLU A 100 23.13 6.99 2.25
CA GLU A 100 23.61 7.70 3.44
C GLU A 100 22.42 8.28 4.23
N GLY A 101 22.31 7.93 5.51
CA GLY A 101 21.22 8.38 6.38
C GLY A 101 20.00 7.44 6.46
N ASP A 102 20.00 6.34 5.71
CA ASP A 102 18.96 5.31 5.85
C ASP A 102 19.06 4.56 7.19
N MET A 103 17.94 4.02 7.66
CA MET A 103 17.80 3.48 9.01
C MET A 103 18.51 2.14 9.23
N GLN A 104 18.39 1.21 8.28
CA GLN A 104 18.87 -0.17 8.43
C GLN A 104 19.16 -0.81 7.08
N VAL A 105 20.25 -1.57 7.03
CA VAL A 105 20.57 -2.50 5.93
C VAL A 105 20.13 -3.93 6.28
N HIS A 106 19.45 -4.58 5.33
CA HIS A 106 19.18 -6.01 5.34
C HIS A 106 20.23 -6.74 4.50
N LEU A 107 20.98 -7.63 5.15
CA LEU A 107 21.94 -8.53 4.51
C LEU A 107 21.24 -9.82 4.01
N VAL A 108 20.34 -9.70 3.04
CA VAL A 108 19.58 -10.82 2.46
C VAL A 108 20.49 -11.76 1.66
N GLY A 109 20.27 -13.07 1.77
CA GLY A 109 20.95 -14.06 0.92
C GLY A 109 22.45 -14.18 1.17
N VAL A 110 22.93 -13.60 2.27
CA VAL A 110 24.30 -13.77 2.75
C VAL A 110 24.36 -14.99 3.65
N ASP A 111 24.03 -16.14 3.07
CA ASP A 111 23.94 -17.40 3.79
C ASP A 111 25.31 -18.07 3.91
N GLY A 112 25.63 -18.48 5.14
CA GLY A 112 26.87 -19.16 5.49
C GLY A 112 28.07 -18.24 5.75
N GLU A 113 28.92 -18.63 6.71
CA GLU A 113 30.26 -18.09 6.82
C GLU A 113 31.11 -18.56 5.62
N PRO A 114 31.95 -17.71 5.00
CA PRO A 114 32.48 -16.41 5.45
C PRO A 114 31.82 -15.17 4.80
N ARG A 115 30.72 -15.33 4.05
CA ARG A 115 30.11 -14.21 3.31
C ARG A 115 29.48 -13.19 4.25
N LYS A 116 28.89 -13.66 5.35
CA LYS A 116 28.26 -12.82 6.37
C LYS A 116 29.29 -11.95 7.07
N GLU A 117 30.39 -12.54 7.53
CA GLU A 117 31.53 -11.78 8.07
C GLU A 117 32.04 -10.72 7.08
N ALA A 118 32.24 -11.07 5.81
CA ALA A 118 32.71 -10.14 4.80
C ALA A 118 31.76 -8.95 4.59
N ALA A 119 30.45 -9.19 4.52
CA ALA A 119 29.44 -8.15 4.39
C ALA A 119 29.41 -7.21 5.60
N VAL A 120 29.48 -7.77 6.81
CA VAL A 120 29.56 -6.99 8.05
C VAL A 120 30.83 -6.14 8.08
N HIS A 121 31.99 -6.72 7.75
CA HIS A 121 33.24 -5.97 7.69
C HIS A 121 33.22 -4.85 6.66
N TRP A 122 32.57 -5.06 5.51
CA TRP A 122 32.42 -4.03 4.49
C TRP A 122 31.61 -2.84 5.03
N TRP A 123 30.45 -3.09 5.64
CA TRP A 123 29.61 -2.04 6.24
C TRP A 123 30.30 -1.30 7.38
N LEU A 124 30.99 -2.02 8.27
CA LEU A 124 31.79 -1.40 9.33
C LEU A 124 32.87 -0.48 8.74
N SER A 125 33.56 -0.91 7.69
CA SER A 125 34.58 -0.08 7.02
C SER A 125 34.00 1.20 6.39
N LYS A 126 32.74 1.17 5.93
CA LYS A 126 32.04 2.34 5.38
C LYS A 126 31.71 3.34 6.49
N ILE A 127 31.20 2.83 7.62
CA ILE A 127 30.89 3.64 8.81
C ILE A 127 32.17 4.29 9.35
N GLU A 128 33.27 3.54 9.49
CA GLU A 128 34.55 4.06 9.97
C GLU A 128 35.14 5.16 9.08
N LYS A 129 35.01 5.02 7.75
CA LYS A 129 35.52 6.02 6.79
C LYS A 129 34.69 7.30 6.77
N SER A 130 33.38 7.21 7.01
CA SER A 130 32.45 8.33 6.84
C SER A 130 31.35 8.37 7.93
N PRO A 131 31.71 8.50 9.22
CA PRO A 131 30.74 8.36 10.30
C PRO A 131 29.65 9.45 10.26
N GLN A 132 30.01 10.69 9.93
CA GLN A 132 29.07 11.81 9.80
C GLN A 132 28.00 11.60 8.73
N LYS A 133 28.30 10.79 7.71
CA LYS A 133 27.34 10.50 6.64
C LYS A 133 26.32 9.43 7.04
N MET A 134 26.73 8.52 7.92
CA MET A 134 25.86 7.48 8.48
C MET A 134 25.08 8.00 9.68
N HIS A 135 25.65 8.95 10.44
CA HIS A 135 25.02 9.59 11.59
C HIS A 135 24.32 10.89 11.17
N MET A 136 23.33 10.77 10.30
CA MET A 136 22.56 11.91 9.82
C MET A 136 21.46 12.28 10.84
N PRO A 137 21.30 13.57 11.21
CA PRO A 137 20.15 14.00 12.00
C PRO A 137 18.84 13.69 11.28
N LEU A 138 17.81 13.29 12.01
CA LEU A 138 16.50 12.94 11.45
C LEU A 138 15.95 14.02 10.51
N ALA A 139 16.04 15.29 10.90
CA ALA A 139 15.56 16.41 10.09
C ALA A 139 16.27 16.55 8.72
N ALA A 140 17.45 15.96 8.54
CA ALA A 140 18.21 16.00 7.29
C ALA A 140 18.04 14.72 6.44
N SER A 141 17.46 13.65 6.98
CA SER A 141 17.30 12.35 6.32
C SER A 141 16.22 12.32 5.22
N GLY A 142 15.32 13.30 5.20
CA GLY A 142 14.14 13.31 4.34
C GLY A 142 13.04 12.33 4.75
N TYR A 143 13.23 11.51 5.79
CA TYR A 143 12.17 10.65 6.32
C TYR A 143 10.94 11.43 6.80
N PRO A 144 11.06 12.55 7.54
CA PRO A 144 9.89 13.28 8.01
C PRO A 144 8.92 13.65 6.88
N GLU A 145 9.46 14.17 5.77
CA GLU A 145 8.68 14.58 4.60
C GLU A 145 8.09 13.37 3.85
N LYS A 146 8.91 12.35 3.57
CA LYS A 146 8.48 11.14 2.85
C LYS A 146 7.37 10.39 3.59
N VAL A 147 7.53 10.23 4.91
CA VAL A 147 6.56 9.52 5.75
C VAL A 147 5.28 10.31 5.90
N GLN A 148 5.37 11.63 6.09
CA GLN A 148 4.19 12.49 6.13
C GLN A 148 3.41 12.41 4.81
N MET A 149 4.11 12.53 3.67
CA MET A 149 3.50 12.43 2.34
C MET A 149 2.79 11.09 2.14
N PHE A 150 3.42 9.97 2.51
CA PHE A 150 2.79 8.64 2.42
C PHE A 150 1.45 8.58 3.16
N TRP A 151 1.42 9.02 4.42
CA TRP A 151 0.20 8.98 5.22
C TRP A 151 -0.88 9.94 4.69
N GLU A 152 -0.49 11.11 4.18
CA GLU A 152 -1.41 12.07 3.56
C GLU A 152 -2.03 11.52 2.27
N VAL A 153 -1.22 10.90 1.40
CA VAL A 153 -1.71 10.29 0.16
C VAL A 153 -2.61 9.09 0.47
N LEU A 154 -2.22 8.20 1.38
CA LEU A 154 -3.03 7.05 1.78
C LEU A 154 -4.37 7.48 2.36
N LYS A 155 -4.38 8.53 3.20
CA LYS A 155 -5.61 9.12 3.74
C LYS A 155 -6.51 9.63 2.62
N THR A 156 -5.95 10.41 1.71
CA THR A 156 -6.67 10.99 0.56
C THR A 156 -7.27 9.90 -0.33
N ALA A 157 -6.51 8.83 -0.61
CA ALA A 157 -6.96 7.68 -1.38
C ALA A 157 -8.15 6.97 -0.71
N LYS A 158 -8.06 6.68 0.59
CA LYS A 158 -9.16 6.06 1.36
C LYS A 158 -10.40 6.96 1.37
N GLU A 159 -10.23 8.26 1.57
CA GLU A 159 -11.34 9.22 1.56
C GLU A 159 -12.00 9.31 0.17
N LEU A 160 -11.21 9.32 -0.91
CA LEU A 160 -11.71 9.31 -2.28
C LEU A 160 -12.51 8.05 -2.58
N LEU A 161 -11.99 6.86 -2.23
CA LEU A 161 -12.68 5.59 -2.43
C LEU A 161 -13.99 5.52 -1.61
N GLN A 162 -14.00 6.01 -0.38
CA GLN A 162 -15.23 6.09 0.42
C GLN A 162 -16.27 7.05 -0.18
N GLN A 163 -15.82 8.21 -0.68
CA GLN A 163 -16.70 9.16 -1.37
C GLN A 163 -17.25 8.57 -2.66
N SER A 164 -16.41 7.86 -3.41
CA SER A 164 -16.75 7.11 -4.62
C SER A 164 -17.93 6.17 -4.37
N HIS A 165 -17.79 5.24 -3.43
CA HIS A 165 -18.88 4.31 -3.09
C HIS A 165 -20.19 5.01 -2.69
N LYS A 166 -20.10 6.12 -1.94
CA LYS A 166 -21.28 6.94 -1.55
C LYS A 166 -21.94 7.61 -2.76
N ARG A 167 -21.14 8.15 -3.69
CA ARG A 167 -21.63 8.79 -4.92
C ARG A 167 -22.29 7.77 -5.84
N ALA A 168 -21.63 6.65 -6.09
CA ALA A 168 -22.15 5.55 -6.91
C ALA A 168 -23.52 5.07 -6.40
N TYR A 169 -23.65 4.86 -5.08
CA TYR A 169 -24.92 4.51 -4.45
C TYR A 169 -26.00 5.58 -4.64
N LYS A 170 -25.69 6.85 -4.37
CA LYS A 170 -26.66 7.96 -4.45
C LYS A 170 -27.18 8.19 -5.86
N LEU A 171 -26.28 8.13 -6.85
CA LEU A 171 -26.56 8.42 -8.25
C LEU A 171 -27.00 7.17 -9.03
N ARG A 172 -27.05 5.99 -8.38
CA ARG A 172 -27.29 4.69 -9.03
C ARG A 172 -26.36 4.47 -10.22
N LEU A 173 -25.13 4.96 -10.12
CA LEU A 173 -24.13 4.82 -11.17
C LEU A 173 -23.80 3.35 -11.32
N SER A 174 -23.83 2.87 -12.56
CA SER A 174 -23.41 1.52 -12.92
C SER A 174 -22.34 1.54 -14.01
N SER A 175 -21.56 2.64 -14.10
CA SER A 175 -20.44 2.73 -15.03
C SER A 175 -19.40 1.66 -14.70
N ASN A 176 -19.08 0.83 -15.69
CA ASN A 176 -18.04 -0.17 -15.58
C ASN A 176 -16.67 0.46 -15.35
N GLU A 177 -16.43 1.65 -15.91
CA GLU A 177 -15.16 2.38 -15.79
C GLU A 177 -14.92 2.84 -14.36
N VAL A 178 -15.96 3.37 -13.69
CA VAL A 178 -15.87 3.76 -12.28
C VAL A 178 -15.55 2.55 -11.40
N LYS A 179 -16.22 1.41 -11.61
CA LYS A 179 -15.97 0.19 -10.83
C LYS A 179 -14.54 -0.32 -10.99
N VAL A 180 -14.04 -0.36 -12.22
CA VAL A 180 -12.66 -0.77 -12.51
C VAL A 180 -11.66 0.16 -11.82
N ALA A 181 -11.90 1.48 -11.86
CA ALA A 181 -11.04 2.45 -11.19
C ALA A 181 -11.12 2.39 -9.65
N GLU A 182 -12.30 2.07 -9.08
CA GLU A 182 -12.46 1.81 -7.64
C GLU A 182 -11.65 0.59 -7.20
N GLU A 183 -11.75 -0.52 -7.95
CA GLU A 183 -11.01 -1.75 -7.69
C GLU A 183 -9.49 -1.52 -7.81
N GLU A 184 -9.04 -0.78 -8.82
CA GLU A 184 -7.64 -0.42 -8.99
C GLU A 184 -7.11 0.40 -7.80
N LEU A 185 -7.83 1.45 -7.39
CA LEU A 185 -7.44 2.25 -6.23
C LEU A 185 -7.45 1.43 -4.93
N GLN A 186 -8.45 0.55 -4.76
CA GLN A 186 -8.53 -0.34 -3.61
C GLN A 186 -7.33 -1.30 -3.56
N ASN A 187 -6.90 -1.83 -4.71
CA ASN A 187 -5.72 -2.68 -4.79
C ASN A 187 -4.45 -1.90 -4.40
N PHE A 188 -4.28 -0.66 -4.87
CA PHE A 188 -3.16 0.17 -4.40
C PHE A 188 -3.20 0.39 -2.90
N ILE A 189 -4.35 0.78 -2.33
CA ILE A 189 -4.49 1.01 -0.89
C ILE A 189 -4.12 -0.24 -0.07
N ARG A 190 -4.58 -1.42 -0.51
CA ARG A 190 -4.40 -2.68 0.24
C ARG A 190 -3.03 -3.29 0.06
N PHE A 191 -2.48 -3.23 -1.14
CA PHE A 191 -1.39 -4.11 -1.54
C PHE A 191 -0.15 -3.38 -2.04
N ALA A 192 -0.29 -2.17 -2.56
CA ALA A 192 0.78 -1.42 -3.20
C ALA A 192 0.89 0.02 -2.70
N ALA A 193 0.51 0.30 -1.44
CA ALA A 193 0.55 1.65 -0.88
C ALA A 193 1.98 2.24 -0.83
N PHE A 194 2.99 1.38 -0.89
CA PHE A 194 4.40 1.77 -1.03
C PHE A 194 4.72 2.43 -2.39
N ASP A 195 3.92 2.15 -3.43
CA ASP A 195 3.97 2.84 -4.73
C ASP A 195 3.08 4.10 -4.69
N ILE A 196 3.63 5.17 -4.14
CA ILE A 196 2.93 6.45 -3.96
C ILE A 196 2.51 7.03 -5.32
N GLU A 197 3.36 6.94 -6.34
CA GLU A 197 3.05 7.47 -7.68
C GLU A 197 1.93 6.68 -8.34
N GLY A 198 1.99 5.34 -8.28
CA GLY A 198 0.91 4.47 -8.75
C GLY A 198 -0.41 4.76 -8.06
N MET A 199 -0.40 4.93 -6.73
CA MET A 199 -1.60 5.28 -5.96
C MET A 199 -2.15 6.66 -6.35
N ILE A 200 -1.29 7.66 -6.59
CA ILE A 200 -1.72 8.98 -7.08
C ILE A 200 -2.37 8.86 -8.46
N ASN A 201 -1.77 8.09 -9.38
CA ASN A 201 -2.33 7.87 -10.70
C ASN A 201 -3.69 7.17 -10.65
N ALA A 202 -3.84 6.15 -9.79
CA ALA A 202 -5.12 5.48 -9.58
C ALA A 202 -6.20 6.44 -9.05
N MET A 203 -5.86 7.35 -8.14
CA MET A 203 -6.79 8.40 -7.68
C MET A 203 -7.22 9.33 -8.83
N VAL A 204 -6.28 9.74 -9.69
CA VAL A 204 -6.57 10.60 -10.86
C VAL A 204 -7.48 9.86 -11.85
N THR A 205 -7.21 8.58 -12.13
CA THR A 205 -8.04 7.74 -12.99
C THR A 205 -9.46 7.62 -12.45
N LEU A 206 -9.63 7.38 -11.15
CA LEU A 206 -10.95 7.31 -10.53
C LEU A 206 -11.71 8.63 -10.64
N GLN A 207 -11.06 9.76 -10.35
CA GLN A 207 -11.70 11.07 -10.46
C GLN A 207 -12.14 11.36 -11.90
N LYS A 208 -11.30 11.03 -12.88
CA LYS A 208 -11.64 11.20 -14.30
C LYS A 208 -12.84 10.32 -14.70
N ALA A 209 -12.87 9.06 -14.29
CA ALA A 209 -13.98 8.15 -14.59
C ALA A 209 -15.32 8.68 -14.05
N TYR A 210 -15.30 9.37 -12.90
CA TYR A 210 -16.48 10.07 -12.40
C TYR A 210 -16.90 11.25 -13.26
N ASP A 211 -15.95 12.15 -13.54
CA ASP A 211 -16.23 13.35 -14.31
C ASP A 211 -16.82 13.00 -15.68
N ASP A 212 -16.25 12.00 -16.36
CA ASP A 212 -16.72 11.51 -17.65
C ASP A 212 -18.13 10.89 -17.54
N THR A 213 -18.40 10.11 -16.49
CA THR A 213 -19.73 9.51 -16.25
C THR A 213 -20.79 10.57 -15.94
N GLU A 214 -20.45 11.61 -15.16
CA GLU A 214 -21.38 12.70 -14.84
C GLU A 214 -21.73 13.53 -16.08
N ILE A 215 -20.76 13.78 -16.95
CA ILE A 215 -20.97 14.45 -18.24
C ILE A 215 -21.94 13.63 -19.10
N GLN A 216 -21.70 12.32 -19.25
CA GLN A 216 -22.57 11.44 -20.04
C GLN A 216 -24.02 11.45 -19.54
N ILE A 217 -24.23 11.41 -18.23
CA ILE A 217 -25.59 11.45 -17.64
C ILE A 217 -26.28 12.79 -17.93
N ALA A 218 -25.55 13.90 -17.83
CA ALA A 218 -26.11 15.22 -18.14
C ALA A 218 -26.52 15.33 -19.62
N GLU A 219 -25.70 14.80 -20.53
CA GLU A 219 -25.98 14.76 -21.97
C GLU A 219 -27.19 13.86 -22.30
N ASP A 220 -27.29 12.68 -21.67
CA ASP A 220 -28.41 11.76 -21.83
C ASP A 220 -29.74 12.38 -21.36
N HIS A 221 -29.70 13.08 -20.21
CA HIS A 221 -30.84 13.81 -19.68
C HIS A 221 -31.30 14.94 -20.62
N GLN A 222 -30.36 15.72 -21.16
CA GLN A 222 -30.68 16.80 -22.10
C GLN A 222 -31.29 16.25 -23.40
N THR A 223 -30.72 15.17 -23.93
CA THR A 223 -31.22 14.50 -25.15
C THR A 223 -32.62 13.95 -24.95
N SER A 224 -32.87 13.30 -23.80
CA SER A 224 -34.19 12.76 -23.45
C SER A 224 -35.25 13.87 -23.31
N MET A 225 -34.89 15.02 -22.74
CA MET A 225 -35.80 16.16 -22.60
C MET A 225 -36.17 16.77 -23.96
N VAL A 226 -35.19 16.92 -24.86
CA VAL A 226 -35.43 17.40 -26.23
C VAL A 226 -36.34 16.45 -27.00
N ALA A 227 -36.12 15.14 -26.90
CA ALA A 227 -36.98 14.13 -27.53
C ALA A 227 -38.42 14.17 -26.99
N ALA A 228 -38.60 14.35 -25.68
CA ALA A 228 -39.92 14.46 -25.07
C ALA A 228 -40.71 15.69 -25.55
N ILE A 229 -40.04 16.85 -25.68
CA ILE A 229 -40.65 18.08 -26.22
C ILE A 229 -41.06 17.89 -27.69
N ALA A 230 -40.19 17.28 -28.50
CA ALA A 230 -40.49 17.03 -29.91
C ALA A 230 -41.70 16.09 -30.09
N LEU A 231 -41.86 15.09 -29.22
CA LEU A 231 -43.02 14.19 -29.23
C LEU A 231 -44.30 14.90 -28.80
N SER A 232 -44.27 15.77 -27.79
CA SER A 232 -45.45 16.54 -27.38
C SER A 232 -45.93 17.53 -28.45
N ASP A 233 -44.99 18.15 -29.18
CA ASP A 233 -45.33 19.08 -30.27
C ASP A 233 -45.94 18.34 -31.49
N ALA A 234 -45.52 17.10 -31.73
CA ALA A 234 -46.08 16.25 -32.78
C ALA A 234 -47.52 15.79 -32.45
N GLU A 235 -47.85 15.52 -31.19
CA GLU A 235 -49.21 15.14 -30.76
C GLU A 235 -50.18 16.34 -30.73
N LEU A 236 -49.69 17.57 -30.53
CA LEU A 236 -50.51 18.78 -30.57
C LEU A 236 -50.86 19.27 -31.98
N THR A 237 -50.19 18.73 -33.01
CA THR A 237 -50.36 19.13 -34.42
C THR A 237 -51.12 18.09 -35.26
N SER A 238 -51.58 17.00 -34.65
CA SER A 238 -52.45 15.96 -35.24
C SER A 238 -53.90 16.06 -34.77
#